data_AF-A0A1I2QMC4-F1
#
_entry.id   AF-A0A1I2QMC4-F1
#
_cell.length_a   1.000
_cell.length_b   1.000
_cell.length_c   1.000
_cell.angle_alpha   90.00
_cell.angle_beta   90.00
_cell.angle_gamma   90.00
#
_symmetry.space_group_name_H-M   'P 1'
#
loop_
_entity.id
_entity.type
_entity.pdbx_description
1 polymer ?
#
loop_
_entity_poly.entity_id
_entity_poly.type
_entity_poly.pdbx_seq_one_letter_code
_entity_poly.pdbx_strand_id
1 'polypeptide(L)' 'MIGFIIILLGGYIASRGYKKLDLLKKYEFENTTQGGVVEFDSYEKSKNHESKKAMGRITFFAGIIVFWIGFLFMVAF' A
#
# COMPACT_ATOMS: atom_id res chain seq x y z
N MET A 1 4.58 -22.96 -14.07
CA MET A 1 3.26 -22.83 -13.38
C MET A 1 3.35 -22.17 -12.01
N ILE A 2 4.24 -22.62 -11.11
CA ILE A 2 4.38 -22.07 -9.75
C ILE A 2 4.76 -20.58 -9.76
N GLY A 3 5.72 -20.17 -10.60
CA GLY A 3 6.10 -18.75 -10.72
C GLY A 3 4.93 -17.84 -11.09
N PHE A 4 4.04 -18.28 -11.99
CA PHE A 4 2.85 -17.52 -12.37
C PHE A 4 1.88 -17.31 -11.21
N ILE A 5 1.67 -18.31 -10.35
CA ILE A 5 0.83 -18.19 -9.14
C ILE A 5 1.42 -17.16 -8.17
N ILE A 6 2.75 -17.19 -7.98
CA ILE A 6 3.45 -16.24 -7.10
C ILE A 6 3.33 -14.80 -7.65
N ILE A 7 3.46 -14.62 -8.96
CA ILE A 7 3.27 -13.32 -9.63
C ILE A 7 1.86 -12.78 -9.37
N LEU A 8 0.82 -13.60 -9.57
CA LEU A 8 -0.57 -13.19 -9.30
C LEU A 8 -0.79 -12.83 -7.83
N LEU A 9 -0.22 -13.61 -6.91
CA LEU A 9 -0.30 -13.33 -5.48
C LEU A 9 0.38 -12.01 -5.11
N GLY A 10 1.59 -11.76 -5.62
CA GLY A 10 2.31 -10.51 -5.41
C GLY A 10 1.55 -9.31 -5.95
N GLY A 11 1.03 -9.42 -7.18
CA GLY A 11 0.19 -8.40 -7.79
C GLY A 11 -1.09 -8.10 -6.99
N TYR A 12 -1.75 -9.13 -6.48
CA TYR A 12 -2.93 -8.98 -5.62
C TYR A 12 -2.61 -8.26 -4.30
N ILE A 13 -1.53 -8.65 -3.62
CA ILE A 13 -1.09 -8.02 -2.36
C ILE A 13 -0.72 -6.55 -2.62
N ALA A 14 0.05 -6.28 -3.68
CA ALA A 14 0.42 -4.92 -4.06
C ALA A 14 -0.81 -4.07 -4.36
N SER A 15 -1.78 -4.60 -5.13
CA SER A 15 -3.04 -3.93 -5.42
C SER A 15 -3.83 -3.59 -4.14
N ARG A 16 -3.89 -4.51 -3.17
CA ARG A 16 -4.52 -4.23 -1.87
C ARG A 16 -3.79 -3.16 -1.07
N GLY A 17 -2.45 -3.18 -1.05
CA GLY A 17 -1.64 -2.13 -0.43
C GLY A 17 -1.89 -0.76 -1.07
N TYR A 18 -1.92 -0.71 -2.40
CA TYR A 18 -2.21 0.50 -3.17
C TYR A 18 -3.61 1.05 -2.87
N LYS A 19 -4.66 0.21 -2.90
CA LYS A 19 -6.02 0.65 -2.57
C LYS A 19 -6.14 1.25 -1.17
N LYS A 20 -5.44 0.68 -0.18
CA LYS A 20 -5.40 1.26 1.17
C LYS A 20 -4.77 2.64 1.18
N LEU A 21 -3.65 2.81 0.46
CA LEU A 21 -2.98 4.11 0.35
C LEU A 21 -3.82 5.14 -0.41
N ASP A 22 -4.55 4.71 -1.43
CA ASP A 22 -5.43 5.57 -2.21
C ASP A 22 -6.60 6.10 -1.37
N LEU A 23 -7.23 5.25 -0.56
CA LEU A 23 -8.26 5.69 0.40
C LEU A 23 -7.72 6.69 1.42
N LEU A 24 -6.48 6.50 1.89
CA LEU A 24 -5.84 7.45 2.80
C LEU A 24 -5.53 8.78 2.10
N LYS A 25 -5.08 8.76 0.84
CA LYS A 25 -4.86 9.97 0.04
C LYS A 25 -6.15 10.72 -0.22
N LYS A 26 -7.24 10.01 -0.49
CA LYS A 26 -8.57 10.60 -0.65
C LYS A 26 -8.99 11.31 0.63
N TYR A 27 -8.83 10.66 1.79
CA TYR A 27 -9.09 11.28 3.08
C TYR A 27 -8.22 12.52 3.30
N GLU A 28 -6.91 12.43 3.04
CA GLU A 28 -5.99 13.58 3.16
C GLU A 28 -6.47 14.73 2.27
N PHE A 29 -6.83 14.47 1.01
CA PHE A 29 -7.34 15.49 0.09
C PHE A 29 -8.60 16.18 0.61
N GLU A 30 -9.57 15.41 1.13
CA GLU A 30 -10.84 15.94 1.65
C GLU A 30 -10.69 16.71 2.97
N ASN A 31 -9.64 16.44 3.74
CA ASN A 31 -9.40 17.01 5.07
C ASN A 31 -8.15 17.92 5.12
N THR A 32 -7.61 18.30 3.96
CA THR A 32 -6.50 19.24 3.87
C THR A 32 -7.05 20.66 3.91
N THR A 33 -6.58 21.44 4.88
CA THR A 33 -6.89 22.87 5.01
C THR A 33 -6.29 23.67 3.85
N GLN A 34 -6.75 24.91 3.66
CA GLN A 34 -6.16 25.84 2.66
C GLN A 34 -4.65 26.08 2.86
N GLY A 35 -4.13 25.87 4.07
CA GLY A 35 -2.70 25.94 4.39
C GLY A 35 -1.90 24.68 4.03
N GLY A 36 -2.52 23.65 3.45
CA GLY A 36 -1.83 22.42 3.01
C GLY A 36 -1.59 21.40 4.13
N VAL A 37 -2.20 21.57 5.29
CA VAL A 37 -2.08 20.65 6.44
C VAL A 37 -3.36 19.83 6.57
N VAL A 38 -3.20 18.52 6.78
CA VAL A 38 -4.32 17.60 7.06
C VAL A 38 -4.77 17.80 8.51
N GLU A 39 -6.02 18.20 8.69
CA GLU A 39 -6.62 18.36 10.01
C GLU A 39 -7.12 17.02 10.57
N PHE A 40 -6.89 16.80 11.86
CA PHE A 40 -7.38 15.64 12.59
C PHE A 40 -8.01 16.11 13.90
N ASP A 41 -9.19 15.56 14.25
CA ASP A 41 -9.90 15.92 15.49
C ASP A 41 -9.13 15.55 16.77
N SER A 42 -8.19 14.60 16.68
CA SER A 42 -7.40 14.16 17.82
C SER A 42 -6.04 13.63 17.41
N TYR A 43 -5.10 13.64 18.35
CA TYR A 43 -3.77 13.06 18.18
C TYR A 43 -3.84 11.56 17.87
N GLU A 44 -4.76 10.82 18.49
CA GLU A 44 -4.96 9.39 18.25
C GLU A 44 -5.39 9.11 16.82
N LYS A 45 -6.25 9.96 16.23
CA LYS A 45 -6.65 9.83 14.82
C LYS A 45 -5.47 10.07 13.89
N SER A 46 -4.67 11.10 14.14
CA SER A 46 -3.45 11.39 13.39
C SER A 46 -2.45 10.22 13.46
N LYS A 47 -2.18 9.70 14.66
CA LYS A 47 -1.30 8.55 14.87
C LYS A 47 -1.79 7.29 14.16
N ASN A 48 -3.10 7.03 14.22
CA ASN A 48 -3.71 5.88 13.54
C ASN A 48 -3.63 6.02 12.00
N HIS A 49 -3.82 7.22 11.48
CA HIS A 49 -3.69 7.51 10.05
C HIS A 49 -2.27 7.24 9.56
N GLU A 50 -1.26 7.77 10.25
CA GLU A 50 0.14 7.53 9.93
C GLU A 50 0.52 6.04 10.03
N SER A 51 0.03 5.33 11.05
CA SER A 51 0.22 3.89 11.18
C SER A 51 -0.41 3.11 10.01
N LYS A 52 -1.63 3.45 9.61
CA LYS A 52 -2.30 2.85 8.44
C LYS A 52 -1.56 3.15 7.14
N LYS A 53 -1.00 4.36 7.00
CA LYS A 53 -0.18 4.76 5.85
C LYS A 53 1.11 3.95 5.79
N ALA A 54 1.80 3.78 6.91
CA ALA A 54 2.97 2.91 7.01
C ALA A 54 2.62 1.46 6.66
N MET A 55 1.56 0.91 7.23
CA MET A 55 1.11 -0.46 6.95
C MET A 55 0.70 -0.67 5.48
N GLY A 56 0.04 0.33 4.87
CA GLY A 56 -0.30 0.32 3.44
C GLY A 56 0.95 0.29 2.56
N ARG A 57 1.97 1.10 2.88
CA ARG A 57 3.27 1.10 2.18
C ARG A 57 3.98 -0.25 2.33
N ILE A 58 4.06 -0.79 3.55
CA ILE A 58 4.67 -2.10 3.80
C ILE A 58 3.98 -3.18 2.98
N THR A 59 2.63 -3.20 2.98
CA THR A 59 1.85 -4.17 2.19
C THR A 59 2.13 -4.03 0.69
N PHE A 60 2.18 -2.80 0.19
CA PHE A 60 2.48 -2.52 -1.21
C PHE A 60 3.87 -3.03 -1.61
N PHE A 61 4.91 -2.67 -0.85
CA PHE A 61 6.27 -3.11 -1.13
C PHE A 61 6.45 -4.62 -0.95
N ALA A 62 5.82 -5.24 0.05
CA ALA A 62 5.81 -6.69 0.21
C ALA A 62 5.21 -7.37 -1.03
N GLY A 63 4.09 -6.84 -1.55
CA GLY A 63 3.49 -7.34 -2.80
C GLY A 63 4.43 -7.23 -4.00
N ILE A 64 5.12 -6.09 -4.15
CA ILE A 64 6.13 -5.88 -5.21
C ILE A 64 7.28 -6.87 -5.09
N ILE A 65 7.81 -7.09 -3.89
CA ILE A 65 8.90 -8.05 -3.66
C ILE A 65 8.45 -9.47 -4.05
N VAL A 66 7.27 -9.90 -3.60
CA VAL A 66 6.70 -11.21 -3.94
C VAL A 66 6.51 -11.33 -5.46
N PHE A 67 6.03 -10.28 -6.11
CA PHE A 67 5.89 -10.25 -7.57
C PHE A 67 7.23 -10.47 -8.28
N TRP A 68 8.28 -9.73 -7.88
CA TRP A 68 9.61 -9.88 -8.48
C TRP A 68 10.24 -11.24 -8.21
N ILE A 69 10.04 -11.81 -7.02
CA ILE A 69 10.47 -13.19 -6.72
C ILE A 69 9.79 -14.17 -7.67
N GLY A 70 8.47 -14.06 -7.86
CA GLY A 70 7.72 -14.91 -8.79
C GLY A 70 8.19 -14.74 -10.24
N PHE A 71 8.48 -13.50 -10.65
CA PHE A 71 9.00 -13.18 -11.97
C PHE A 71 10.38 -13.80 -12.21
N LEU A 72 11.32 -13.63 -11.26
CA LEU A 72 12.63 -14.26 -11.33
C LEU A 72 12.53 -15.79 -11.39
N PHE A 73 11.64 -16.38 -10.60
CA PHE A 73 11.42 -17.82 -10.62
C PHE A 73 10.87 -18.33 -11.95
N MET A 74 10.06 -17.53 -12.64
CA MET A 74 9.50 -17.86 -13.96
C MET A 74 10.51 -17.71 -15.10
N VAL A 75 11.50 -16.81 -14.95
CA VAL A 75 12.52 -16.57 -15.98
C VAL A 75 13.73 -17.49 -15.80
N ALA A 76 14.08 -17.84 -14.56
CA ALA A 76 15.25 -18.66 -14.25
C ALA A 76 15.00 -20.19 -14.35
N PHE A 77 13.73 -20.63 -14.33
CA PHE A 77 13.32 -22.04 -14.35
C PHE A 77 12.14 -22.25 -15.29
#